data_AF-A0A352RRT1-F1
#
_entry.id   AF-A0A352RRT1-F1
#
_cell.length_a   1.000
_cell.length_b   1.000
_cell.length_c   1.000
_cell.angle_alpha   90.00
_cell.angle_beta   90.00
_cell.angle_gamma   90.00
#
_symmetry.space_group_name_H-M   'P 1'
#
loop_
_entity.id
_entity.type
_entity.pdbx_description
1 polymer ?
#
loop_
_entity_poly.entity_id
_entity_poly.type
_entity_poly.pdbx_seq_one_letter_code
_entity_poly.pdbx_strand_id
1 'polypeptide(L)' 'TSTLRRRINQRDWSAAATELRRWVYGGGKVLPGLFARREAEISLLDTKV' A
#
# COMPACT_ATOMS: atom_id res chain seq x y z
N THR A 1 4.67 0.12 16.55
CA THR A 1 4.78 1.23 15.56
C THR A 1 4.70 0.65 14.16
N SER A 2 3.67 0.98 13.39
CA SER A 2 3.49 0.45 12.02
C SER A 2 4.54 1.05 11.07
N THR A 3 5.25 0.17 10.32
CA THR A 3 6.27 0.57 9.34
C THR A 3 5.70 1.51 8.27
N LEU A 4 4.45 1.29 7.88
CA LEU A 4 3.70 2.16 6.97
C LEU A 4 3.63 3.60 7.48
N ARG A 5 3.25 3.81 8.76
CA ARG A 5 3.18 5.16 9.36
C ARG A 5 4.54 5.84 9.38
N ARG A 6 5.62 5.08 9.59
CA ARG A 6 6.99 5.59 9.53
C ARG A 6 7.35 6.07 8.12
N ARG A 7 7.03 5.31 7.07
CA ARG A 7 7.30 5.67 5.65
C ARG A 7 6.52 6.91 5.22
N ILE A 8 5.25 7.01 5.61
CA ILE A 8 4.42 8.19 5.35
C ILE A 8 5.02 9.44 6.02
N ASN A 9 5.45 9.33 7.29
CA ASN A 9 6.10 10.46 7.99
C ASN A 9 7.42 10.88 7.32
N GLN A 10 8.13 9.95 6.70
CA GLN A 10 9.36 10.20 5.93
C GLN A 10 9.07 10.72 4.50
N ARG A 11 7.80 10.84 4.10
CA ARG A 11 7.36 11.15 2.73
C ARG A 11 7.93 10.18 1.68
N ASP A 12 8.25 8.97 2.11
CA ASP A 12 8.77 7.90 1.27
C ASP A 12 7.58 7.16 0.63
N TRP A 13 7.01 7.78 -0.41
CA TRP A 13 5.81 7.30 -1.08
C TRP A 13 6.04 5.96 -1.81
N SER A 14 7.24 5.74 -2.35
CA SER A 14 7.62 4.49 -3.02
C SER A 14 7.66 3.31 -2.04
N ALA A 15 8.26 3.50 -0.86
CA ALA A 15 8.23 2.47 0.18
C ALA A 15 6.84 2.30 0.79
N ALA A 16 6.05 3.37 0.93
CA ALA A 16 4.67 3.28 1.41
C ALA A 16 3.79 2.45 0.46
N ALA A 17 3.93 2.63 -0.85
CA ALA A 17 3.26 1.83 -1.87
C ALA A 17 3.60 0.32 -1.76
N THR A 18 4.87 0.01 -1.53
CA THR A 18 5.34 -1.38 -1.34
C THR A 18 4.74 -2.01 -0.08
N GLU A 19 4.63 -1.25 1.01
CA GLU A 19 3.98 -1.72 2.23
C GLU A 19 2.47 -1.92 2.05
N LEU A 20 1.77 -1.06 1.29
CA LEU A 20 0.34 -1.21 1.00
C LEU A 20 0.00 -2.54 0.29
N ARG A 21 0.87 -3.02 -0.60
CA ARG A 21 0.72 -4.34 -1.26
C ARG A 21 0.75 -5.52 -0.29
N ARG A 22 1.33 -5.37 0.90
CA ARG A 22 1.33 -6.42 1.93
C ARG A 22 -0.03 -6.55 2.63
N TRP A 23 -0.90 -5.55 2.51
CA TRP A 23 -2.23 -5.50 3.12
C TRP A 23 -3.35 -5.92 2.16
N VAL A 24 -3.15 -7.05 1.46
CA VAL A 24 -4.11 -7.64 0.50
C VAL A 24 -4.65 -8.99 0.97
N TYR A 25 -4.13 -9.51 2.09
CA TYR A 25 -4.51 -10.81 2.62
C TYR A 25 -5.72 -10.70 3.55
N GLY A 26 -6.71 -11.57 3.37
CA GLY A 26 -7.84 -11.78 4.25
C GLY A 26 -8.10 -13.28 4.41
N GLY A 27 -8.17 -13.77 5.66
CA GLY A 27 -8.36 -15.20 5.93
C GLY A 27 -7.24 -16.11 5.38
N GLY A 28 -6.00 -15.59 5.28
CA GLY A 28 -4.85 -16.33 4.76
C GLY A 28 -4.77 -16.42 3.23
N LYS A 29 -5.71 -15.80 2.49
CA LYS A 29 -5.71 -15.74 1.04
C LYS A 29 -5.63 -14.29 0.56
N VAL A 30 -5.02 -14.08 -0.60
CA VAL A 30 -5.07 -12.77 -1.27
C VAL A 30 -6.50 -12.56 -1.76
N LEU A 31 -7.11 -11.44 -1.35
CA LEU A 31 -8.43 -11.06 -1.83
C LEU A 31 -8.27 -10.19 -3.09
N PRO A 32 -8.74 -10.63 -4.26
CA PRO A 32 -8.55 -9.87 -5.51
C PRO A 32 -9.19 -8.48 -5.45
N GLY A 33 -10.30 -8.32 -4.70
CA GLY A 33 -10.91 -7.00 -4.48
C GLY A 33 -10.06 -6.06 -3.60
N LEU A 34 -9.32 -6.59 -2.61
CA LEU A 34 -8.37 -5.79 -1.83
C LEU A 34 -7.13 -5.47 -2.66
N PHE A 35 -6.64 -6.42 -3.45
CA PHE A 35 -5.52 -6.21 -4.35
C PHE A 35 -5.81 -5.07 -5.35
N ALA A 36 -6.96 -5.13 -6.04
CA ALA A 36 -7.38 -4.07 -6.97
C ALA A 36 -7.51 -2.70 -6.29
N ARG A 37 -8.04 -2.65 -5.05
CA ARG A 37 -8.09 -1.40 -4.27
C ARG A 37 -6.70 -0.86 -3.95
N ARG A 38 -5.77 -1.71 -3.50
CA ARG A 38 -4.40 -1.29 -3.17
C ARG A 38 -3.62 -0.85 -4.41
N GLU A 39 -3.79 -1.53 -5.54
CA GLU A 39 -3.18 -1.10 -6.81
C GLU A 39 -3.70 0.28 -7.25
N ALA A 40 -5.00 0.56 -7.11
CA ALA A 40 -5.55 1.87 -7.40
C ALA A 40 -5.00 2.97 -6.46
N GLU A 41 -4.87 2.69 -5.16
CA GLU A 41 -4.24 3.60 -4.19
C GLU A 41 -2.77 3.87 -4.53
N ILE A 42 -2.02 2.84 -4.93
CA ILE A 42 -0.62 2.95 -5.33
C ILE A 42 -0.46 3.75 -6.61
N SER A 43 -1.31 3.49 -7.61
CA SER A 43 -1.32 4.25 -8.86
C SER A 43 -1.65 5.73 -8.64
N LEU A 44 -2.55 6.03 -7.70
CA LEU A 44 -2.86 7.41 -7.31
C LEU A 44 -1.69 8.09 -6.57
N LEU A 45 -0.98 7.33 -5.73
CA LEU A 45 0.24 7.80 -5.06
C LEU A 45 1.35 8.13 -6.05
N ASP A 46 1.53 7.29 -7.08
CA ASP A 46 2.54 7.46 -8.13
C ASP A 46 2.21 8.66 -9.04
N THR A 47 0.94 8.84 -9.41
CA THR A 47 0.47 9.96 -10.25
C THR A 47 0.67 11.33 -9.57
N LYS A 48 0.82 11.38 -8.24
CA LYS A 48 0.98 12.62 -7.47
C LYS A 48 2.43 13.02 -7.20
N VAL A 49 3.42 12.32 -7.78
CA VAL A 49 4.84 12.62 -7.62
C VAL A 49 5.34 13.57 -8.70
#